data_AF-E4SIU7-F1
#
_entry.id   AF-E4SIU7-F1
#
_cell.length_a   1.000
_cell.length_b   1.000
_cell.length_c   1.000
_cell.angle_alpha   90.00
_cell.angle_beta   90.00
_cell.angle_gamma   90.00
#
_symmetry.space_group_name_H-M   'P 1'
#
loop_
_entity.id
_entity.type
_entity.pdbx_description
1 polymer ?
#
loop_
_entity_poly.entity_id
_entity_poly.type
_entity_poly.pdbx_seq_one_letter_code
_entity_poly.pdbx_strand_id
1 'polypeptide(L)' 'MEKEKTATEQLSQILDETGYNYITPYGFKLLRENEMVTNQKQAKIMAQLVKDTCSAAFADGRALQAYKDGFNAANGD' A
#
# COMPACT_ATOMS: atom_id res chain seq x y z
N MET A 1 -24.48 -12.75 -0.80
CA MET A 1 -24.32 -11.37 -1.27
C MET A 1 -22.96 -10.90 -0.78
N GLU A 2 -21.96 -10.82 -1.67
CA GLU A 2 -20.66 -10.28 -1.26
C GLU A 2 -20.83 -8.79 -0.94
N LYS A 3 -20.26 -8.37 0.20
CA LYS A 3 -20.29 -6.97 0.61
C LYS A 3 -19.36 -6.19 -0.33
N GLU A 4 -19.82 -5.07 -0.87
CA GLU A 4 -18.98 -4.23 -1.73
C GLU A 4 -17.78 -3.72 -0.92
N LYS A 5 -16.58 -3.94 -1.45
CA LYS A 5 -15.33 -3.49 -0.82
C LYS A 5 -15.26 -1.97 -0.84
N THR A 6 -14.88 -1.38 0.28
CA THR A 6 -14.50 0.03 0.38
C THR A 6 -13.34 0.37 -0.56
N ALA A 7 -13.18 1.65 -0.91
CA ALA A 7 -12.07 2.08 -1.76
C ALA A 7 -10.69 1.77 -1.16
N THR A 8 -10.55 1.82 0.18
CA THR A 8 -9.34 1.40 0.88
C THR A 8 -9.09 -0.11 0.84
N GLU A 9 -10.13 -0.94 0.90
CA GLU A 9 -9.99 -2.40 0.73
C GLU A 9 -9.61 -2.77 -0.70
N GLN A 10 -10.12 -2.04 -1.69
CA GLN A 10 -9.72 -2.20 -3.08
C GLN A 10 -8.27 -1.75 -3.30
N LEU A 11 -7.82 -0.67 -2.68
CA LEU A 11 -6.41 -0.27 -2.70
C LEU A 11 -5.51 -1.37 -2.15
N SER A 12 -5.85 -1.93 -0.98
CA SER A 12 -5.09 -3.04 -0.39
C SER A 12 -5.02 -4.22 -1.35
N GLN A 13 -6.16 -4.63 -1.91
CA GLN A 13 -6.22 -5.74 -2.87
C GLN A 13 -5.34 -5.50 -4.10
N ILE A 14 -5.39 -4.31 -4.72
CA ILE A 14 -4.58 -4.00 -5.90
C ILE A 14 -3.09 -4.08 -5.57
N LEU A 15 -2.70 -3.59 -4.39
CA LEU A 15 -1.31 -3.63 -3.95
C LEU A 15 -0.86 -5.06 -3.63
N ASP A 16 -1.71 -5.88 -3.02
CA ASP A 16 -1.44 -7.29 -2.73
C ASP A 16 -1.24 -8.10 -4.02
N GLU A 17 -2.18 -7.96 -4.97
CA GLU A 17 -2.14 -8.64 -6.28
C GLU A 17 -0.90 -8.27 -7.10
N THR A 18 -0.27 -7.14 -6.80
CA THR A 18 0.93 -6.67 -7.51
C THR A 18 2.22 -6.83 -6.71
N GLY A 19 2.15 -7.30 -5.46
CA GLY A 19 3.31 -7.47 -4.59
C GLY A 19 3.90 -6.16 -4.04
N TYR A 20 3.12 -5.07 -4.06
CA TYR A 20 3.51 -3.74 -3.58
C TYR A 20 2.76 -3.31 -2.31
N ASN A 21 2.08 -4.24 -1.62
CA ASN A 21 1.41 -3.91 -0.38
C ASN A 21 2.38 -3.81 0.78
N TYR A 22 2.93 -2.61 0.93
CA TYR A 22 3.80 -2.28 2.05
C TYR A 22 3.16 -1.24 3.00
N ILE A 23 1.89 -0.91 2.78
CA ILE A 23 1.14 -0.04 3.68
C ILE A 23 0.71 -0.88 4.89
N THR A 24 1.05 -0.44 6.09
CA THR A 24 0.68 -1.15 7.32
C THR A 24 -0.84 -1.10 7.56
N PRO A 25 -1.41 -2.00 8.37
CA PRO A 25 -2.84 -1.93 8.74
C PRO A 25 -3.24 -0.58 9.35
N TYR A 26 -2.35 0.04 10.12
CA TYR A 26 -2.55 1.39 10.66
C TYR A 26 -2.53 2.47 9.57
N GLY A 27 -1.66 2.34 8.56
CA GLY A 27 -1.67 3.21 7.38
C GLY A 27 -3.00 3.16 6.63
N PHE A 28 -3.54 1.96 6.39
CA PHE A 28 -4.87 1.82 5.79
C PHE A 28 -5.98 2.41 6.66
N LYS A 29 -5.88 2.25 7.99
CA LYS A 29 -6.80 2.88 8.94
C LYS A 29 -6.78 4.41 8.80
N LEU A 30 -5.59 5.02 8.74
CA LEU A 30 -5.44 6.47 8.55
C LEU A 30 -6.02 6.95 7.21
N LEU A 31 -5.76 6.22 6.11
CA LEU A 31 -6.33 6.56 4.80
C LEU A 31 -7.86 6.54 4.80
N ARG A 32 -8.46 5.59 5.54
CA ARG A 32 -9.91 5.47 5.69
C ARG A 32 -10.48 6.57 6.59
N GLU A 33 -9.90 6.79 7.77
CA GLU A 33 -10.40 7.75 8.77
C GLU A 33 -10.28 9.21 8.31
N ASN A 34 -9.30 9.51 7.45
CA ASN A 34 -9.10 10.85 6.89
C ASN A 34 -9.68 11.02 5.48
N GLU A 35 -10.48 10.06 5.01
CA GLU A 35 -11.17 10.13 3.71
C GLU A 35 -10.20 10.40 2.53
N MET A 36 -8.97 9.89 2.62
CA MET A 36 -7.94 10.11 1.60
C MET A 36 -8.18 9.28 0.33
N VAL A 37 -8.89 8.15 0.48
CA VAL A 37 -9.25 7.24 -0.62
C VAL A 37 -10.71 6.84 -0.45
N THR A 38 -11.61 7.51 -1.16
CA THR A 38 -13.07 7.37 -1.04
C THR A 38 -13.72 6.71 -2.25
N ASN A 39 -12.99 6.53 -3.36
CA ASN A 39 -13.51 5.86 -4.55
C ASN A 39 -12.47 5.01 -5.29
N GLN A 40 -12.97 4.16 -6.20
CA GLN A 40 -12.17 3.25 -7.04
C GLN A 40 -11.07 3.95 -7.83
N LYS A 41 -11.33 5.16 -8.35
CA LYS A 41 -10.35 5.89 -9.18
C LYS A 41 -9.17 6.35 -8.33
N GLN A 42 -9.44 6.87 -7.13
CA GLN A 42 -8.40 7.24 -6.18
C GLN A 42 -7.58 6.03 -5.72
N ALA A 43 -8.24 4.89 -5.47
CA ALA A 43 -7.55 3.65 -5.11
C ALA A 43 -6.55 3.23 -6.21
N LYS A 44 -6.95 3.27 -7.48
CA LYS A 44 -6.07 2.96 -8.62
C LYS A 44 -4.89 3.93 -8.74
N ILE A 45 -5.14 5.24 -8.58
CA ILE A 45 -4.09 6.27 -8.61
C ILE A 45 -3.08 6.05 -7.47
N MET A 46 -3.57 5.87 -6.24
CA MET A 46 -2.73 5.64 -5.08
C MET A 46 -1.89 4.37 -5.25
N ALA A 47 -2.49 3.29 -5.76
CA ALA A 47 -1.76 2.06 -6.04
C ALA A 47 -0.61 2.28 -7.04
N GLN A 48 -0.83 3.08 -8.08
CA GLN A 48 0.23 3.40 -9.05
C GLN A 48 1.34 4.23 -8.42
N LEU A 49 1.01 5.24 -7.60
CA LEU A 49 2.00 6.06 -6.91
C LEU A 49 2.90 5.25 -5.96
N VAL A 50 2.31 4.30 -5.23
CA VAL A 50 3.07 3.38 -4.37
C VAL A 50 4.00 2.53 -5.22
N LYS A 51 3.52 1.95 -6.32
CA LYS A 51 4.35 1.18 -7.25
C LYS A 51 5.51 2.00 -7.78
N ASP A 52 5.26 3.19 -8.31
CA ASP A 52 6.30 4.04 -8.89
C ASP A 52 7.36 4.42 -7.85
N THR A 53 6.93 4.74 -6.63
CA THR A 53 7.83 5.10 -5.52
C THR A 53 8.66 3.89 -5.08
N CYS A 54 8.03 2.73 -4.93
CA CYS A 54 8.71 1.48 -4.62
C CYS A 54 9.69 1.08 -5.72
N SER A 55 9.29 1.11 -6.99
CA SER A 55 10.17 0.80 -8.12
C SER A 55 11.35 1.76 -8.22
N ALA A 56 11.15 3.06 -7.97
CA ALA A 56 12.23 4.04 -7.91
C ALA A 56 13.17 3.78 -6.73
N ALA A 57 12.65 3.44 -5.55
CA ALA A 57 13.46 3.06 -4.39
C ALA A 57 14.22 1.75 -4.65
N PHE A 58 13.61 0.77 -5.31
CA PHE A 58 14.18 -0.57 -5.52
C PHE A 58 15.10 -0.68 -6.74
N ALA A 59 15.14 0.35 -7.59
CA ALA A 59 16.04 0.42 -8.75
C ALA A 59 17.53 0.33 -8.37
N ASP A 60 17.91 0.66 -7.13
CA ASP A 60 19.31 0.62 -6.66
C ASP A 60 19.64 -0.59 -5.77
N GLY A 61 18.74 -1.58 -5.65
CA GLY A 61 18.93 -2.89 -4.98
C GLY A 61 19.12 -2.85 -3.45
N ARG A 62 19.86 -1.88 -2.93
CA ARG A 62 20.14 -1.65 -1.49
C ARG A 62 18.94 -1.06 -0.76
N ALA A 63 18.13 -0.25 -1.43
CA ALA A 63 16.95 0.36 -0.83
C ALA A 63 15.77 -0.62 -0.67
N LEU A 64 15.73 -1.73 -1.43
CA LEU A 64 14.77 -2.82 -1.19
C LEU A 64 15.02 -3.53 0.13
N GLN A 65 16.28 -3.79 0.44
CA GLN A 65 16.65 -4.43 1.69
C GLN A 65 16.40 -3.48 2.87
N ALA A 66 16.88 -2.23 2.80
CA ALA A 66 16.66 -1.25 3.87
C ALA A 66 15.18 -0.98 4.15
N TYR A 67 14.33 -0.97 3.12
CA TYR A 67 12.88 -0.83 3.30
C TYR A 67 12.26 -2.06 3.94
N LYS A 68 12.61 -3.27 3.50
CA LYS A 68 12.14 -4.52 4.12
C LYS A 68 12.57 -4.61 5.58
N ASP A 69 13.80 -4.21 5.88
CA ASP A 69 14.33 -4.20 7.25
C ASP A 69 13.53 -3.21 8.12
N GLY A 70 13.24 -2.01 7.62
CA GLY A 70 12.39 -1.03 8.32
C GLY A 70 10.93 -1.49 8.48
N PHE A 71 10.36 -2.12 7.45
CA PHE A 71 9.01 -2.69 7.50
C PHE A 71 8.91 -3.84 8.51
N ASN A 72 9.88 -4.76 8.52
CA ASN A 72 9.93 -5.86 9.47
C ASN A 72 10.13 -5.35 10.90
N ALA A 73 11.04 -4.40 11.12
CA ALA A 73 11.24 -3.77 12.42
C ALA A 73 9.98 -3.08 12.96
N ALA A 74 9.16 -2.49 12.07
CA ALA A 74 7.90 -1.86 12.45
C ALA A 74 6.77 -2.87 12.74
N ASN A 75 6.84 -4.09 12.20
CA ASN A 75 5.78 -5.10 12.31
C ASN A 75 6.13 -6.30 13.20
N GLY A 76 7.35 -6.35 13.76
CA GLY A 76 7.76 -7.31 14.78
C GLY A 76 8.23 -8.65 14.23
N ASP A 77 9.55 -8.81 14.18
CA ASP A 77 10.23 -10.01 14.71
C ASP A 77 10.75 -9.68 16.13
#